data_AF-A0A074RPP9-F1
#
_entry.id   AF-A0A074RPP9-F1
#
_cell.length_a   1.000
_cell.length_b   1.000
_cell.length_c   1.000
_cell.angle_alpha   90.00
_cell.angle_beta   90.00
_cell.angle_gamma   90.00
#
_symmetry.space_group_name_H-M   'P 1'
#
loop_
_entity.id
_entity.type
_entity.pdbx_description
1 polymer ?
#
loop_
_entity_poly.entity_id
_entity_poly.type
_entity_poly.pdbx_seq_one_letter_code
_entity_poly.pdbx_strand_id
1 'polypeptide(L)'
;MVSGLRTLAVLLGLLGSTFVVSAGSYPPSGAITIGGTDGKYPNISTALLDTSSNVYFIYAGTYKEQVYINRPNITLIGESRQSTRFSSNTVHITNSLPASQAGSNDLSGTVRVGSVSTGVSLYNLNISNTYGKPVDQSQAIALSVQAGQFGAYAVALKGYQDTLLANVGTQFYGRSYINGAVDFIFGQRASIWITRSEIETLGNGYITASGRQDNDANWYVIDRTKVYSNGTGSVYLGRPWRNHARVVFQNSELGANVYVHVPDLKVQRLITMYLTTSGNPEVKP
;
A
#
# COMPACT_ATOMS: atom_id res chain seq x y z
N MET A 1 12.17 -2.52 60.31
CA MET A 1 11.85 -3.21 59.05
C MET A 1 11.84 -2.17 57.95
N VAL A 2 12.82 -2.27 57.06
CA VAL A 2 13.07 -1.36 55.95
C VAL A 2 12.35 -1.89 54.71
N SER A 3 11.45 -1.09 54.13
CA SER A 3 11.01 -1.18 52.73
C SER A 3 10.20 0.08 52.48
N GLY A 4 10.63 1.09 51.73
CA GLY A 4 11.29 1.03 50.43
C GLY A 4 10.39 1.72 49.39
N LEU A 5 9.89 2.91 49.71
CA LEU A 5 9.10 3.73 48.78
C LEU A 5 10.08 4.49 47.88
N ARG A 6 10.39 3.91 46.72
CA ARG A 6 11.21 4.56 45.70
C ARG A 6 10.33 5.52 44.90
N THR A 7 10.31 6.79 45.30
CA THR A 7 9.79 7.89 44.48
C THR A 7 10.77 8.12 43.33
N LEU A 8 10.39 7.72 42.11
CA LEU A 8 11.17 8.02 40.90
C LEU A 8 10.81 9.45 40.45
N ALA A 9 11.64 10.42 40.83
CA ALA A 9 11.61 11.75 40.26
C ALA A 9 12.07 11.68 38.80
N VAL A 10 11.16 11.92 37.84
CA VAL A 10 11.51 12.12 36.44
C VAL A 10 12.01 13.56 36.30
N LEU A 11 13.33 13.70 36.19
CA LEU A 11 13.99 14.95 35.85
C LEU A 11 13.64 15.29 34.39
N LEU A 12 12.85 16.34 34.16
CA LEU A 12 12.71 16.96 32.84
C LEU A 12 14.04 17.66 32.49
N GLY A 13 14.93 16.93 31.82
CA GLY A 13 16.07 17.52 31.13
C GLY A 13 15.62 18.09 29.78
N LEU A 14 15.39 19.40 29.72
CA LEU A 14 15.40 20.14 28.46
C LEU A 14 16.81 20.05 27.87
N LEU A 15 16.98 19.27 26.81
CA LEU A 15 18.19 19.28 26.00
C LEU A 15 17.83 19.04 24.54
N GLY A 16 18.07 20.09 23.75
CA GLY A 16 18.33 20.02 22.33
C GLY A 16 17.10 19.87 21.45
N SER A 17 16.77 20.94 20.73
CA SER A 17 16.16 20.86 19.40
C SER A 17 17.09 20.06 18.48
N THR A 18 17.05 18.73 18.59
CA THR A 18 17.60 17.84 17.59
C THR A 18 16.72 18.01 16.37
N PHE A 19 17.30 18.54 15.29
CA PHE A 19 16.76 18.36 13.95
C PHE A 19 16.50 16.87 13.78
N VAL A 20 15.24 16.44 13.88
CA VAL A 20 14.84 15.13 13.40
C VAL A 20 14.98 15.26 11.90
N VAL A 21 16.17 14.95 11.37
CA VAL A 21 16.38 14.76 9.95
C VAL A 21 15.46 13.59 9.59
N SER A 22 14.29 13.92 9.07
CA SER A 22 13.29 12.91 8.74
C SER A 22 13.84 12.09 7.59
N ALA A 23 13.84 10.76 7.71
CA ALA A 23 14.19 9.88 6.61
C ALA A 23 13.33 10.23 5.39
N GLY A 24 13.91 10.76 4.31
CA GLY A 24 13.14 11.32 3.19
C GLY A 24 13.40 12.80 2.94
N SER A 25 14.05 13.54 3.84
CA SER A 25 14.46 14.93 3.55
C SER A 25 15.81 15.01 2.83
N TYR A 26 16.67 14.00 3.01
CA TYR A 26 17.99 13.89 2.38
C TYR A 26 18.36 12.42 2.14
N PRO A 27 19.26 12.13 1.16
CA PRO A 27 19.77 10.79 0.94
C PRO A 27 20.47 10.22 2.19
N PRO A 28 20.14 8.98 2.61
CA PRO A 28 20.98 8.26 3.58
C PRO A 28 22.41 8.08 3.06
N SER A 29 23.36 7.94 3.98
CA SER A 29 24.74 7.62 3.62
C SER A 29 24.81 6.33 2.80
N GLY A 30 25.53 6.35 1.68
CA GLY A 30 25.68 5.21 0.77
C GLY A 30 24.45 4.90 -0.10
N ALA A 31 23.42 5.75 -0.11
CA ALA A 31 22.29 5.59 -1.02
C ALA A 31 22.69 5.97 -2.47
N ILE A 32 22.18 5.21 -3.43
CA ILE A 32 22.22 5.60 -4.85
C ILE A 32 21.15 6.67 -5.08
N THR A 33 21.53 7.83 -5.60
CA THR A 33 20.64 8.99 -5.78
C THR A 33 20.04 9.05 -7.19
N ILE A 34 18.77 9.43 -7.28
CA ILE A 34 17.97 9.40 -8.52
C ILE A 34 17.24 10.72 -8.74
N GLY A 35 17.39 11.31 -9.93
CA GLY A 35 16.77 12.57 -10.36
C GLY A 35 17.23 13.79 -9.56
N GLY A 36 16.53 14.92 -9.71
CA GLY A 36 16.99 16.21 -9.17
C GLY A 36 18.30 16.68 -9.81
N THR A 37 18.91 17.73 -9.25
CA THR A 37 20.22 18.23 -9.68
C THR A 37 21.37 17.35 -9.21
N ASP A 38 21.18 16.64 -8.10
CA ASP A 38 22.23 15.91 -7.37
C ASP A 38 22.08 14.37 -7.52
N GLY A 39 21.22 13.92 -8.42
CA GLY A 39 21.01 12.50 -8.72
C GLY A 39 22.15 11.92 -9.56
N LYS A 40 22.71 10.80 -9.12
CA LYS A 40 23.68 10.01 -9.92
C LYS A 40 23.03 9.43 -11.18
N TYR A 41 21.75 9.06 -11.10
CA TYR A 41 20.99 8.50 -12.21
C TYR A 41 19.75 9.34 -12.53
N PRO A 42 19.33 9.43 -13.81
CA PRO A 42 18.16 10.23 -14.18
C PRO A 42 16.82 9.55 -13.86
N ASN A 43 16.77 8.21 -13.78
CA ASN A 43 15.55 7.44 -13.56
C ASN A 43 15.81 6.20 -12.70
N ILE A 44 14.75 5.61 -12.16
CA ILE A 44 14.82 4.52 -11.17
C ILE A 44 15.26 3.21 -11.86
N SER A 45 14.77 2.96 -13.07
CA SER A 45 15.07 1.73 -13.82
C SER A 45 16.56 1.57 -14.11
N THR A 46 17.24 2.64 -14.53
CA THR A 46 18.69 2.66 -14.74
C THR A 46 19.44 2.56 -13.41
N ALA A 47 18.97 3.23 -12.36
CA ALA A 47 19.61 3.18 -11.06
C ALA A 47 19.61 1.76 -10.45
N LEU A 48 18.54 0.99 -10.62
CA LEU A 48 18.43 -0.39 -10.14
C LEU A 48 19.48 -1.35 -10.75
N LEU A 49 20.12 -0.96 -11.85
CA LEU A 49 21.25 -1.70 -12.44
C LEU A 49 22.55 -1.49 -11.64
N ASP A 50 22.66 -0.39 -10.89
CA ASP A 50 23.76 -0.16 -9.97
C ASP A 50 23.54 -0.96 -8.68
N THR A 51 24.47 -1.86 -8.41
CA THR A 51 24.41 -2.82 -7.31
C THR A 51 25.35 -2.45 -6.16
N SER A 52 26.01 -1.29 -6.23
CA SER A 52 26.91 -0.79 -5.18
C SER A 52 26.20 -0.48 -3.86
N SER A 53 24.87 -0.36 -3.88
CA SER A 53 24.01 -0.23 -2.72
C SER A 53 22.67 -0.94 -2.97
N ASN A 54 21.96 -1.27 -1.90
CA ASN A 54 20.55 -1.70 -1.95
C ASN A 54 19.59 -0.58 -1.52
N VAL A 55 20.11 0.61 -1.19
CA VAL A 55 19.32 1.77 -0.77
C VAL A 55 19.35 2.80 -1.89
N TYR A 56 18.17 3.21 -2.32
CA TYR A 56 17.99 4.19 -3.39
C TYR A 56 17.18 5.36 -2.85
N PHE A 57 17.72 6.56 -3.02
CA PHE A 57 17.04 7.80 -2.67
C PHE A 57 16.60 8.51 -3.94
N ILE A 58 15.33 8.86 -4.01
CA ILE A 58 14.70 9.46 -5.19
C ILE A 58 14.33 10.89 -4.82
N TYR A 59 14.93 11.87 -5.50
CA TYR A 59 14.61 13.28 -5.30
C TYR A 59 13.21 13.61 -5.83
N ALA A 60 12.67 14.75 -5.38
CA ALA A 60 11.37 15.26 -5.81
C ALA A 60 11.26 15.31 -7.35
N GLY A 61 10.13 14.82 -7.87
CA GLY A 61 9.93 14.76 -9.32
C GLY A 61 8.83 13.82 -9.76
N THR A 62 8.55 13.84 -11.06
CA THR A 62 7.66 12.88 -11.72
C THR A 62 8.46 12.00 -12.68
N TYR A 63 8.40 10.70 -12.43
CA TYR A 63 9.11 9.65 -13.15
C TYR A 63 8.07 8.84 -13.93
N LYS A 64 8.03 9.05 -15.25
CA LYS A 64 7.12 8.34 -16.17
C LYS A 64 7.79 7.07 -16.67
N GLU A 65 7.70 5.99 -15.89
CA GLU A 65 8.36 4.72 -16.19
C GLU A 65 7.64 3.53 -15.54
N GLN A 66 7.99 2.32 -15.99
CA GLN A 66 7.70 1.09 -15.24
C GLN A 66 8.97 0.64 -14.51
N VAL A 67 8.88 0.52 -13.19
CA VAL A 67 9.98 0.07 -12.35
C VAL A 67 9.85 -1.42 -12.07
N TYR A 68 10.91 -2.19 -12.32
CA TYR A 68 10.96 -3.62 -12.00
C TYR A 68 12.09 -3.92 -11.01
N ILE A 69 11.73 -4.34 -9.80
CA ILE A 69 12.65 -4.74 -8.74
C ILE A 69 12.83 -6.26 -8.82
N ASN A 70 14.00 -6.72 -9.27
CA ASN A 70 14.30 -8.16 -9.44
C ASN A 70 15.36 -8.71 -8.46
N ARG A 71 15.67 -7.96 -7.39
CA ARG A 71 16.66 -8.33 -6.38
C ARG A 71 16.10 -8.16 -4.96
N PRO A 72 16.55 -8.97 -4.00
CA PRO A 72 16.09 -8.90 -2.62
C PRO A 72 16.65 -7.68 -1.88
N ASN A 73 16.01 -7.33 -0.77
CA ASN A 73 16.44 -6.31 0.20
C ASN A 73 16.58 -4.88 -0.35
N ILE A 74 15.92 -4.57 -1.47
CA ILE A 74 15.93 -3.23 -2.07
C ILE A 74 15.08 -2.29 -1.22
N THR A 75 15.63 -1.13 -0.88
CA THR A 75 14.93 -0.04 -0.20
C THR A 75 14.86 1.16 -1.13
N LEU A 76 13.64 1.56 -1.50
CA LEU A 76 13.39 2.81 -2.23
C LEU A 76 12.83 3.86 -1.28
N ILE A 77 13.46 5.03 -1.23
CA ILE A 77 13.07 6.15 -0.37
C ILE A 77 12.81 7.36 -1.25
N GLY A 78 11.56 7.82 -1.29
CA GLY A 78 11.20 9.07 -1.93
C GLY A 78 11.51 10.26 -1.04
N GLU A 79 11.91 11.37 -1.67
CA GLU A 79 11.93 12.65 -1.01
C GLU A 79 10.53 13.01 -0.47
N SER A 80 10.49 13.53 0.75
CA SER A 80 9.27 13.96 1.39
C SER A 80 9.52 15.10 2.37
N ARG A 81 8.55 16.02 2.44
CA ARG A 81 8.55 17.11 3.41
C ARG A 81 8.30 16.61 4.84
N GLN A 82 7.65 15.45 4.98
CA GLN A 82 7.39 14.78 6.25
C GLN A 82 7.34 13.27 6.03
N SER A 83 8.40 12.56 6.43
CA SER A 83 8.56 11.12 6.22
C SER A 83 7.42 10.22 6.74
N THR A 84 6.66 10.72 7.72
CA THR A 84 5.59 9.96 8.36
C THR A 84 4.21 10.20 7.73
N ARG A 85 4.11 11.01 6.67
CA ARG A 85 2.84 11.35 6.02
C ARG A 85 2.92 11.18 4.51
N PHE A 86 2.07 10.30 3.97
CA PHE A 86 1.94 10.10 2.52
C PHE A 86 1.60 11.41 1.77
N SER A 87 0.85 12.31 2.41
CA SER A 87 0.44 13.60 1.83
C SER A 87 1.60 14.58 1.60
N SER A 88 2.78 14.29 2.14
CA SER A 88 3.98 15.12 2.04
C SER A 88 5.01 14.58 1.04
N ASN A 89 4.72 13.45 0.39
CA ASN A 89 5.56 12.85 -0.63
C ASN A 89 5.68 13.78 -1.85
N THR A 90 6.89 13.93 -2.39
CA THR A 90 7.17 14.76 -3.58
C THR A 90 7.61 13.95 -4.80
N VAL A 91 7.71 12.63 -4.65
CA VAL A 91 8.09 11.69 -5.72
C VAL A 91 6.85 11.02 -6.30
N HIS A 92 6.70 11.10 -7.61
CA HIS A 92 5.61 10.48 -8.37
C HIS A 92 6.15 9.50 -9.40
N ILE A 93 5.91 8.21 -9.24
CA ILE A 93 6.20 7.17 -10.23
C ILE A 93 4.89 6.86 -10.94
N THR A 94 4.81 7.10 -12.24
CA THR A 94 3.55 6.98 -12.98
C THR A 94 3.69 6.26 -14.31
N ASN A 95 2.67 5.47 -14.63
CA ASN A 95 2.46 4.90 -15.94
C ASN A 95 0.98 5.02 -16.35
N SER A 96 0.64 4.62 -17.58
CA SER A 96 -0.73 4.45 -18.06
C SER A 96 -0.77 3.21 -18.96
N LEU A 97 -0.84 2.03 -18.32
CA LEU A 97 -0.79 0.76 -19.04
C LEU A 97 -1.81 -0.21 -18.45
N PRO A 98 -2.83 -0.64 -19.22
CA PRO A 98 -3.77 -1.65 -18.77
C PRO A 98 -3.21 -3.06 -18.96
N ALA A 99 -3.73 -4.02 -18.20
CA ALA A 99 -3.36 -5.44 -18.26
C ALA A 99 -3.64 -6.07 -19.63
N SER A 100 -4.69 -5.63 -20.32
CA SER A 100 -5.04 -6.07 -21.68
C SER A 100 -3.94 -5.78 -22.71
N GLN A 101 -3.23 -4.66 -22.55
CA GLN A 101 -2.09 -4.30 -23.40
C GLN A 101 -0.77 -4.88 -22.86
N ALA A 102 -0.61 -4.94 -21.54
CA ALA A 102 0.60 -5.48 -20.92
C ALA A 102 0.73 -7.01 -21.03
N GLY A 103 -0.38 -7.72 -21.26
CA GLY A 103 -0.45 -9.18 -21.33
C GLY A 103 -0.70 -9.87 -19.98
N SER A 104 -0.65 -9.15 -18.86
CA SER A 104 -1.09 -9.65 -17.54
C SER A 104 -1.26 -8.51 -16.53
N ASN A 105 -1.93 -8.80 -15.41
CA ASN A 105 -2.03 -7.87 -14.28
C ASN A 105 -0.66 -7.48 -13.74
N ASP A 106 0.26 -8.43 -13.57
CA ASP A 106 1.62 -8.13 -13.11
C ASP A 106 2.34 -7.17 -14.06
N LEU A 107 2.35 -7.49 -15.37
CA LEU A 107 3.06 -6.69 -16.38
C LEU A 107 2.51 -5.27 -16.52
N SER A 108 1.25 -5.02 -16.12
CA SER A 108 0.68 -3.66 -16.10
C SER A 108 1.18 -2.80 -14.93
N GLY A 109 1.83 -3.40 -13.93
CA GLY A 109 2.29 -2.71 -12.74
C GLY A 109 3.21 -1.53 -13.05
N THR A 110 2.92 -0.36 -12.47
CA THR A 110 3.82 0.80 -12.52
C THR A 110 5.10 0.53 -11.75
N VAL A 111 4.98 -0.05 -10.55
CA VAL A 111 6.10 -0.64 -9.80
C VAL A 111 5.81 -2.12 -9.60
N ARG A 112 6.79 -2.96 -9.95
CA ARG A 112 6.69 -4.43 -9.88
C ARG A 112 7.80 -4.99 -9.01
N VAL A 113 7.42 -5.68 -7.94
CA VAL A 113 8.33 -6.46 -7.09
C VAL A 113 8.29 -7.90 -7.59
N GLY A 114 9.35 -8.31 -8.31
CA GLY A 114 9.46 -9.62 -8.92
C GLY A 114 9.53 -10.76 -7.90
N SER A 115 9.29 -11.99 -8.36
CA SER A 115 9.15 -13.19 -7.51
C SER A 115 10.37 -13.57 -6.68
N VAL A 116 11.55 -13.05 -7.02
CA VAL A 116 12.82 -13.29 -6.30
C VAL A 116 13.18 -12.16 -5.32
N SER A 117 12.33 -11.13 -5.21
CA SER A 117 12.64 -9.86 -4.54
C SER A 117 12.06 -9.77 -3.13
N THR A 118 12.43 -10.69 -2.23
CA THR A 118 12.01 -10.61 -0.81
C THR A 118 12.78 -9.52 -0.07
N GLY A 119 12.19 -8.97 1.00
CA GLY A 119 12.79 -7.93 1.85
C GLY A 119 12.70 -6.52 1.26
N VAL A 120 11.86 -6.28 0.25
CA VAL A 120 11.73 -4.97 -0.40
C VAL A 120 10.96 -4.00 0.51
N SER A 121 11.48 -2.78 0.64
CA SER A 121 10.86 -1.70 1.41
C SER A 121 10.67 -0.44 0.58
N LEU A 122 9.47 0.13 0.60
CA LEU A 122 9.13 1.38 -0.08
C LEU A 122 8.73 2.46 0.93
N TYR A 123 9.34 3.63 0.83
CA TYR A 123 9.05 4.77 1.71
C TYR A 123 8.72 6.00 0.88
N ASN A 124 7.65 6.70 1.24
CA ASN A 124 7.39 8.07 0.76
C ASN A 124 7.24 8.24 -0.77
N LEU A 125 6.69 7.23 -1.45
CA LEU A 125 6.45 7.26 -2.89
C LEU A 125 4.96 7.43 -3.20
N ASN A 126 4.66 8.26 -4.20
CA ASN A 126 3.37 8.22 -4.88
C ASN A 126 3.53 7.33 -6.12
N ILE A 127 2.79 6.21 -6.18
CA ILE A 127 2.84 5.25 -7.28
C ILE A 127 1.47 5.21 -7.93
N SER A 128 1.39 5.50 -9.23
CA SER A 128 0.10 5.61 -9.92
C SER A 128 0.07 4.92 -11.28
N ASN A 129 -1.01 4.19 -11.53
CA ASN A 129 -1.41 3.82 -12.90
C ASN A 129 -2.61 4.67 -13.31
N THR A 130 -2.42 5.48 -14.35
CA THR A 130 -3.34 6.55 -14.74
C THR A 130 -4.30 6.15 -15.86
N TYR A 131 -4.37 4.86 -16.22
CA TYR A 131 -5.27 4.37 -17.27
C TYR A 131 -6.74 4.76 -17.02
N GLY A 132 -7.17 4.82 -15.76
CA GLY A 132 -8.41 5.51 -15.36
C GLY A 132 -9.66 4.63 -15.26
N LYS A 133 -10.83 5.30 -15.31
CA LYS A 133 -12.19 4.74 -15.10
C LYS A 133 -12.49 3.58 -16.08
N PRO A 134 -13.35 2.60 -15.73
CA PRO A 134 -13.43 1.36 -16.46
C PRO A 134 -14.05 1.59 -17.84
N VAL A 135 -13.25 1.31 -18.86
CA VAL A 135 -13.71 0.73 -20.12
C VAL A 135 -13.55 -0.79 -20.02
N ASP A 136 -14.11 -1.57 -20.94
CA ASP A 136 -13.87 -3.01 -20.97
C ASP A 136 -12.37 -3.32 -20.88
N GLN A 137 -11.98 -4.26 -19.99
CA GLN A 137 -10.57 -4.66 -19.72
C GLN A 137 -9.63 -3.55 -19.21
N SER A 138 -10.06 -2.84 -18.17
CA SER A 138 -9.39 -1.66 -17.60
C SER A 138 -8.52 -1.92 -16.35
N GLN A 139 -8.22 -3.18 -16.02
CA GLN A 139 -7.29 -3.50 -14.93
C GLN A 139 -5.96 -2.77 -15.16
N ALA A 140 -5.49 -1.99 -14.19
CA ALA A 140 -4.30 -1.18 -14.35
C ALA A 140 -3.58 -1.04 -13.00
N ILE A 141 -2.54 -1.83 -12.80
CA ILE A 141 -1.90 -2.00 -11.50
C ILE A 141 -0.93 -0.83 -11.24
N ALA A 142 -1.04 -0.21 -10.07
CA ALA A 142 -0.04 0.75 -9.59
C ALA A 142 1.15 -0.01 -8.97
N LEU A 143 0.88 -0.92 -8.03
CA LEU A 143 1.91 -1.73 -7.36
C LEU A 143 1.58 -3.22 -7.46
N SER A 144 2.50 -4.00 -8.04
CA SER A 144 2.44 -5.47 -8.06
C SER A 144 3.51 -6.05 -7.15
N VAL A 145 3.10 -6.92 -6.21
CA VAL A 145 4.00 -7.61 -5.28
C VAL A 145 3.90 -9.12 -5.46
N GLN A 146 4.96 -9.71 -6.01
CA GLN A 146 5.04 -11.13 -6.35
C GLN A 146 6.00 -11.93 -5.44
N ALA A 147 6.54 -11.33 -4.37
CA ALA A 147 7.54 -11.95 -3.51
C ALA A 147 7.28 -11.76 -2.00
N GLY A 148 7.97 -12.61 -1.22
CA GLY A 148 7.86 -12.85 0.23
C GLY A 148 7.66 -11.63 1.15
N GLN A 149 8.67 -11.26 1.94
CA GLN A 149 8.56 -10.18 2.92
C GLN A 149 8.59 -8.83 2.21
N PHE A 150 7.56 -8.00 2.38
CA PHE A 150 7.46 -6.68 1.75
C PHE A 150 6.93 -5.64 2.73
N GLY A 151 7.48 -4.43 2.68
CA GLY A 151 7.02 -3.29 3.47
C GLY A 151 6.80 -2.04 2.63
N ALA A 152 5.73 -1.32 2.90
CA ALA A 152 5.52 0.02 2.39
C ALA A 152 5.05 0.94 3.51
N TYR A 153 5.68 2.11 3.62
CA TYR A 153 5.35 3.08 4.66
C TYR A 153 5.22 4.49 4.09
N ALA A 154 4.15 5.19 4.47
CA ALA A 154 3.84 6.52 3.95
C ALA A 154 3.82 6.59 2.42
N VAL A 155 3.39 5.51 1.74
CA VAL A 155 3.22 5.50 0.27
C VAL A 155 1.80 5.90 -0.11
N ALA A 156 1.62 6.44 -1.31
CA ALA A 156 0.30 6.65 -1.91
C ALA A 156 0.18 5.80 -3.18
N LEU A 157 -0.71 4.81 -3.17
CA LEU A 157 -1.01 3.95 -4.31
C LEU A 157 -2.28 4.45 -4.99
N LYS A 158 -2.18 4.77 -6.28
CA LYS A 158 -3.28 5.39 -7.02
C LYS A 158 -3.67 4.67 -8.30
N GLY A 159 -4.96 4.43 -8.49
CA GLY A 159 -5.50 3.78 -9.67
C GLY A 159 -7.02 3.80 -9.68
N TYR A 160 -7.64 2.87 -10.42
CA TYR A 160 -9.09 2.72 -10.46
C TYR A 160 -9.51 1.25 -10.30
N GLN A 161 -9.26 0.41 -11.30
CA GLN A 161 -9.47 -1.03 -11.21
C GLN A 161 -8.13 -1.73 -10.95
N ASP A 162 -8.10 -2.65 -9.97
CA ASP A 162 -6.93 -3.49 -9.65
C ASP A 162 -5.67 -2.68 -9.24
N THR A 163 -5.81 -1.66 -8.38
CA THR A 163 -4.70 -0.73 -8.05
C THR A 163 -3.51 -1.40 -7.35
N LEU A 164 -3.76 -2.24 -6.34
CA LEU A 164 -2.75 -2.98 -5.60
C LEU A 164 -2.92 -4.49 -5.81
N LEU A 165 -1.96 -5.09 -6.51
CA LEU A 165 -1.82 -6.54 -6.63
C LEU A 165 -0.90 -7.06 -5.51
N ALA A 166 -1.49 -7.35 -4.35
CA ALA A 166 -0.85 -8.02 -3.23
C ALA A 166 -0.86 -9.55 -3.44
N ASN A 167 -0.01 -10.06 -4.35
CA ASN A 167 -0.21 -11.42 -4.85
C ASN A 167 0.42 -12.53 -4.00
N VAL A 168 1.64 -12.34 -3.49
CA VAL A 168 2.42 -13.38 -2.81
C VAL A 168 3.14 -12.81 -1.59
N GLY A 169 3.21 -13.57 -0.50
CA GLY A 169 4.10 -13.27 0.62
C GLY A 169 3.45 -12.52 1.78
N THR A 170 4.27 -12.07 2.74
CA THR A 170 3.82 -11.28 3.90
C THR A 170 4.10 -9.82 3.65
N GLN A 171 3.05 -9.00 3.64
CA GLN A 171 3.13 -7.62 3.18
C GLN A 171 2.60 -6.67 4.25
N PHE A 172 3.29 -5.55 4.48
CA PHE A 172 2.92 -4.53 5.43
C PHE A 172 2.74 -3.17 4.74
N TYR A 173 1.65 -2.47 5.05
CA TYR A 173 1.33 -1.13 4.54
C TYR A 173 0.96 -0.19 5.70
N GLY A 174 1.89 0.67 6.11
CA GLY A 174 1.72 1.53 7.27
C GLY A 174 1.62 3.02 6.91
N ARG A 175 0.63 3.74 7.45
CA ARG A 175 0.44 5.18 7.16
C ARG A 175 0.35 5.49 5.68
N SER A 176 -0.21 4.58 4.90
CA SER A 176 -0.27 4.68 3.46
C SER A 176 -1.63 5.21 3.03
N TYR A 177 -1.69 5.67 1.79
CA TYR A 177 -2.93 5.99 1.10
C TYR A 177 -3.12 5.00 -0.05
N ILE A 178 -4.31 4.43 -0.19
CA ILE A 178 -4.63 3.51 -1.29
C ILE A 178 -5.98 3.93 -1.84
N ASN A 179 -6.07 4.21 -3.15
CA ASN A 179 -7.36 4.52 -3.78
C ASN A 179 -7.66 3.66 -5.01
N GLY A 180 -8.95 3.58 -5.33
CA GLY A 180 -9.48 2.88 -6.48
C GLY A 180 -10.99 2.75 -6.39
N ALA A 181 -11.60 1.86 -7.17
CA ALA A 181 -13.03 1.62 -7.14
C ALA A 181 -13.39 0.13 -7.25
N VAL A 182 -12.76 -0.59 -8.18
CA VAL A 182 -13.09 -2.00 -8.47
C VAL A 182 -11.91 -2.89 -8.10
N ASP A 183 -12.12 -3.82 -7.17
CA ASP A 183 -11.16 -4.84 -6.73
C ASP A 183 -9.77 -4.26 -6.41
N PHE A 184 -9.71 -3.04 -5.90
CA PHE A 184 -8.47 -2.26 -5.97
C PHE A 184 -7.40 -2.69 -4.95
N ILE A 185 -7.73 -3.60 -4.03
CA ILE A 185 -6.79 -4.36 -3.19
C ILE A 185 -7.07 -5.86 -3.40
N PHE A 186 -6.22 -6.54 -4.17
CA PHE A 186 -6.49 -7.92 -4.60
C PHE A 186 -5.22 -8.77 -4.69
N GLY A 187 -5.39 -10.08 -4.84
CA GLY A 187 -4.29 -11.05 -4.89
C GLY A 187 -4.67 -12.40 -4.30
N GLN A 188 -3.80 -13.42 -4.45
CA GLN A 188 -4.20 -14.81 -4.19
C GLN A 188 -3.49 -15.48 -3.00
N ARG A 189 -2.21 -15.19 -2.79
CA ARG A 189 -1.32 -15.97 -1.92
C ARG A 189 -0.56 -15.10 -0.91
N ALA A 190 -1.06 -13.90 -0.63
CA ALA A 190 -0.46 -12.99 0.33
C ALA A 190 -1.21 -12.96 1.66
N SER A 191 -0.45 -12.78 2.73
CA SER A 191 -0.94 -12.20 3.98
C SER A 191 -0.60 -10.72 3.99
N ILE A 192 -1.59 -9.84 4.17
CA ILE A 192 -1.35 -8.39 4.22
C ILE A 192 -1.85 -7.77 5.52
N TRP A 193 -1.11 -6.78 6.00
CA TRP A 193 -1.50 -5.92 7.11
C TRP A 193 -1.45 -4.46 6.69
N ILE A 194 -2.61 -3.82 6.57
CA ILE A 194 -2.76 -2.40 6.28
C ILE A 194 -3.14 -1.70 7.58
N THR A 195 -2.34 -0.72 8.03
CA THR A 195 -2.61 -0.05 9.31
C THR A 195 -2.29 1.44 9.36
N ARG A 196 -3.11 2.18 10.12
CA ARG A 196 -2.99 3.64 10.28
C ARG A 196 -3.02 4.37 8.94
N SER A 197 -3.74 3.79 7.98
CA SER A 197 -3.77 4.20 6.58
C SER A 197 -5.10 4.87 6.23
N GLU A 198 -5.16 5.39 5.02
CA GLU A 198 -6.38 5.90 4.40
C GLU A 198 -6.70 5.06 3.15
N ILE A 199 -7.94 4.60 3.07
CA ILE A 199 -8.49 3.89 1.90
C ILE A 199 -9.61 4.74 1.33
N GLU A 200 -9.40 5.25 0.12
CA GLU A 200 -10.38 6.08 -0.59
C GLU A 200 -10.97 5.32 -1.76
N THR A 201 -12.29 5.21 -1.78
CA THR A 201 -13.00 4.73 -2.96
C THR A 201 -13.46 5.88 -3.85
N LEU A 202 -13.29 5.68 -5.16
CA LEU A 202 -13.57 6.65 -6.22
C LEU A 202 -14.93 6.42 -6.89
N GLY A 203 -15.63 5.33 -6.60
CA GLY A 203 -16.92 5.00 -7.20
C GLY A 203 -17.38 3.58 -6.89
N ASN A 204 -18.40 3.13 -7.63
CA ASN A 204 -18.97 1.79 -7.47
C ASN A 204 -17.91 0.68 -7.54
N GLY A 205 -17.99 -0.25 -6.60
CA GLY A 205 -17.21 -1.48 -6.64
C GLY A 205 -16.86 -2.04 -5.27
N TYR A 206 -15.72 -2.72 -5.21
CA TYR A 206 -15.27 -3.51 -4.07
C TYR A 206 -13.87 -3.06 -3.67
N ILE A 207 -13.66 -2.81 -2.38
CA ILE A 207 -12.34 -2.42 -1.85
C ILE A 207 -11.38 -3.60 -1.95
N THR A 208 -11.79 -4.77 -1.47
CA THR A 208 -10.96 -5.97 -1.46
C THR A 208 -11.51 -7.07 -2.37
N ALA A 209 -10.60 -7.79 -3.03
CA ALA A 209 -10.91 -9.00 -3.78
C ALA A 209 -9.90 -10.10 -3.45
N SER A 210 -10.06 -10.72 -2.27
CA SER A 210 -9.19 -11.82 -1.85
C SER A 210 -9.41 -13.04 -2.73
N GLY A 211 -8.34 -13.47 -3.40
CA GLY A 211 -8.27 -14.64 -4.27
C GLY A 211 -7.74 -15.88 -3.59
N ARG A 212 -7.81 -15.96 -2.26
CA ARG A 212 -7.43 -17.14 -1.48
C ARG A 212 -8.24 -18.35 -1.94
N GLN A 213 -7.54 -19.42 -2.34
CA GLN A 213 -8.16 -20.61 -2.96
C GLN A 213 -8.38 -21.77 -1.99
N ASP A 214 -7.56 -21.90 -0.95
CA ASP A 214 -7.54 -23.07 -0.05
C ASP A 214 -7.56 -22.67 1.43
N ASN A 215 -7.57 -23.66 2.32
CA ASN A 215 -7.53 -23.43 3.77
C ASN A 215 -6.12 -23.08 4.31
N ASP A 216 -5.44 -22.11 3.71
CA ASP A 216 -4.13 -21.64 4.18
C ASP A 216 -4.22 -20.71 5.41
N ALA A 217 -3.08 -20.18 5.90
CA ALA A 217 -3.04 -19.23 7.02
C ALA A 217 -3.16 -17.75 6.61
N ASN A 218 -3.38 -17.44 5.33
CA ASN A 218 -3.32 -16.07 4.82
C ASN A 218 -4.54 -15.21 5.19
N TRP A 219 -4.29 -13.95 5.54
CA TRP A 219 -5.32 -12.98 5.87
C TRP A 219 -5.05 -11.64 5.20
N TYR A 220 -6.12 -10.95 4.81
CA TYR A 220 -6.08 -9.51 4.61
C TYR A 220 -6.59 -8.85 5.89
N VAL A 221 -5.72 -8.11 6.57
CA VAL A 221 -6.04 -7.39 7.80
C VAL A 221 -5.98 -5.89 7.54
N ILE A 222 -7.11 -5.21 7.70
CA ILE A 222 -7.23 -3.76 7.63
C ILE A 222 -7.51 -3.27 9.05
N ASP A 223 -6.51 -2.65 9.65
CA ASP A 223 -6.50 -2.28 11.07
C ASP A 223 -6.34 -0.77 11.24
N ARG A 224 -7.07 -0.11 12.13
CA ARG A 224 -6.87 1.34 12.44
C ARG A 224 -6.80 2.22 11.20
N THR A 225 -7.62 1.90 10.21
CA THR A 225 -7.59 2.54 8.88
C THR A 225 -8.86 3.33 8.69
N LYS A 226 -8.76 4.51 8.10
CA LYS A 226 -9.93 5.30 7.70
C LYS A 226 -10.35 4.89 6.30
N VAL A 227 -11.57 4.43 6.14
CA VAL A 227 -12.15 3.99 4.87
C VAL A 227 -13.28 4.93 4.50
N TYR A 228 -13.20 5.61 3.37
CA TYR A 228 -14.19 6.61 2.97
C TYR A 228 -14.38 6.67 1.47
N SER A 229 -15.52 7.22 1.04
CA SER A 229 -15.87 7.44 -0.36
C SER A 229 -15.98 8.92 -0.67
N ASN A 230 -15.27 9.37 -1.71
CA ASN A 230 -15.54 10.64 -2.40
C ASN A 230 -16.26 10.41 -3.74
N GLY A 231 -16.45 9.15 -4.14
CA GLY A 231 -17.20 8.77 -5.32
C GLY A 231 -18.71 8.67 -5.07
N THR A 232 -19.48 8.69 -6.14
CA THR A 232 -20.91 8.39 -6.11
C THR A 232 -21.15 6.88 -6.19
N GLY A 233 -22.11 6.38 -5.42
CA GLY A 233 -22.69 5.05 -5.57
C GLY A 233 -22.36 4.06 -4.44
N SER A 234 -22.55 2.76 -4.71
CA SER A 234 -22.44 1.68 -3.73
C SER A 234 -21.02 1.13 -3.67
N VAL A 235 -20.41 1.24 -2.50
CA VAL A 235 -19.06 0.74 -2.21
C VAL A 235 -19.17 -0.40 -1.24
N TYR A 236 -18.49 -1.51 -1.53
CA TYR A 236 -18.47 -2.67 -0.66
C TYR A 236 -17.07 -2.93 -0.11
N LEU A 237 -16.98 -3.39 1.14
CA LEU A 237 -15.70 -3.75 1.78
C LEU A 237 -14.92 -4.84 1.02
N GLY A 238 -15.62 -5.73 0.34
CA GLY A 238 -14.98 -6.67 -0.56
C GLY A 238 -15.93 -7.67 -1.20
N ARG A 239 -15.37 -8.45 -2.12
CA ARG A 239 -15.97 -9.66 -2.67
C ARG A 239 -14.96 -10.80 -2.71
N PRO A 240 -15.42 -12.05 -2.67
CA PRO A 240 -14.56 -13.20 -2.90
C PRO A 240 -14.18 -13.30 -4.38
N TRP A 241 -12.88 -13.14 -4.70
CA TRP A 241 -12.38 -13.50 -6.02
C TRP A 241 -12.28 -15.03 -6.17
N ARG A 242 -12.04 -15.72 -5.05
CA ARG A 242 -12.00 -17.19 -4.94
C ARG A 242 -12.72 -17.66 -3.68
N ASN A 243 -13.02 -18.96 -3.63
CA ASN A 243 -13.96 -19.56 -2.66
C ASN A 243 -13.52 -19.50 -1.19
N HIS A 244 -12.23 -19.21 -0.92
CA HIS A 244 -11.67 -19.14 0.42
C HIS A 244 -11.24 -17.72 0.80
N ALA A 245 -11.75 -16.70 0.10
CA ALA A 245 -11.49 -15.29 0.39
C ALA A 245 -11.60 -14.98 1.88
N ARG A 246 -10.61 -14.25 2.41
CA ARG A 246 -10.54 -13.98 3.85
C ARG A 246 -9.97 -12.59 4.13
N VAL A 247 -10.85 -11.74 4.65
CA VAL A 247 -10.57 -10.33 4.93
C VAL A 247 -11.19 -9.97 6.27
N VAL A 248 -10.47 -9.17 7.06
CA VAL A 248 -10.97 -8.56 8.29
C VAL A 248 -10.70 -7.05 8.26
N PHE A 249 -11.74 -6.29 8.58
CA PHE A 249 -11.64 -4.88 8.95
C PHE A 249 -11.84 -4.79 10.46
N GLN A 250 -10.87 -4.21 11.16
CA GLN A 250 -10.85 -4.09 12.62
C GLN A 250 -10.35 -2.71 13.04
N ASN A 251 -10.85 -2.18 14.16
CA ASN A 251 -10.46 -0.88 14.71
C ASN A 251 -10.50 0.28 13.67
N SER A 252 -11.30 0.18 12.62
CA SER A 252 -11.22 1.04 11.43
C SER A 252 -12.47 1.90 11.31
N GLU A 253 -12.32 3.13 10.84
CA GLU A 253 -13.46 4.04 10.61
C GLU A 253 -14.04 3.76 9.22
N LEU A 254 -15.35 3.54 9.14
CA LEU A 254 -16.05 3.33 7.87
C LEU A 254 -16.97 4.51 7.57
N GLY A 255 -16.79 5.14 6.42
CA GLY A 255 -17.64 6.24 5.96
C GLY A 255 -19.05 5.76 5.58
N ALA A 256 -20.03 6.68 5.60
CA ALA A 256 -21.45 6.37 5.46
C ALA A 256 -21.85 5.61 4.17
N ASN A 257 -21.07 5.74 3.09
CA ASN A 257 -21.34 5.08 1.80
C ASN A 257 -20.56 3.77 1.62
N VAL A 258 -19.97 3.22 2.68
CA VAL A 258 -19.21 1.96 2.67
C VAL A 258 -20.05 0.86 3.31
N TYR A 259 -20.51 -0.08 2.49
CA TYR A 259 -21.42 -1.13 2.87
C TYR A 259 -20.72 -2.47 3.03
N VAL A 260 -21.33 -3.35 3.83
CA VAL A 260 -20.98 -4.77 3.85
C VAL A 260 -21.77 -5.46 2.75
N HIS A 261 -21.08 -6.13 1.83
CA HIS A 261 -21.75 -6.98 0.83
C HIS A 261 -22.13 -8.31 1.49
N VAL A 262 -23.40 -8.70 1.39
CA VAL A 262 -23.89 -10.02 1.84
C VAL A 262 -24.44 -10.77 0.63
N PRO A 263 -23.60 -11.40 -0.20
CA PRO A 263 -24.11 -12.23 -1.29
C PRO A 263 -24.80 -13.48 -0.72
N ASP A 264 -25.81 -13.96 -1.46
CA ASP A 264 -26.67 -15.10 -1.13
C ASP A 264 -25.91 -16.25 -0.45
N LEU A 265 -26.37 -16.65 0.74
CA LEU A 265 -25.70 -17.52 1.73
C LEU A 265 -25.33 -18.94 1.28
N LYS A 266 -25.57 -19.31 0.01
CA LYS A 266 -25.39 -20.69 -0.47
C LYS A 266 -23.95 -21.03 -0.82
N VAL A 267 -23.08 -20.07 -1.15
CA VAL A 267 -21.69 -20.35 -1.52
C VAL A 267 -20.80 -19.14 -1.24
N GLN A 268 -20.26 -18.97 -0.02
CA GLN A 268 -18.91 -18.44 0.27
C GLN A 268 -18.78 -18.06 1.77
N ARG A 269 -17.67 -18.48 2.39
CA ARG A 269 -17.42 -18.29 3.82
C ARG A 269 -16.95 -16.87 4.10
N LEU A 270 -17.86 -16.10 4.73
CA LEU A 270 -17.71 -14.89 5.55
C LEU A 270 -16.40 -14.07 5.41
N ILE A 271 -16.54 -12.85 4.89
CA ILE A 271 -15.74 -11.70 5.34
C ILE A 271 -15.97 -11.59 6.86
N THR A 272 -15.01 -12.01 7.66
CA THR A 272 -15.16 -11.99 9.12
C THR A 272 -14.86 -10.58 9.58
N MET A 273 -15.90 -9.85 9.93
CA MET A 273 -15.82 -8.46 10.36
C MET A 273 -15.83 -8.40 11.87
N TYR A 274 -14.76 -7.93 12.48
CA TYR A 274 -14.76 -7.50 13.87
C TYR A 274 -14.87 -5.98 13.88
N LEU A 275 -16.11 -5.50 13.72
CA LEU A 275 -16.42 -4.08 13.80
C LEU A 275 -16.35 -3.64 15.27
N THR A 276 -15.29 -2.92 15.61
CA THR A 276 -15.28 -2.04 16.78
C THR A 276 -15.27 -0.61 16.26
N THR A 277 -16.42 -0.11 15.81
CA THR A 277 -16.56 1.23 15.24
C THR A 277 -17.56 2.05 16.05
N SER A 278 -17.35 3.37 16.09
CA SER A 278 -18.32 4.35 16.61
C SER A 278 -19.36 4.78 15.56
N GLY A 279 -19.49 4.01 14.47
CA GLY A 279 -20.44 4.22 13.39
C GLY A 279 -20.74 2.87 12.73
N ASN A 280 -21.95 2.37 12.88
CA ASN A 280 -22.36 1.10 12.31
C ASN A 280 -22.56 1.27 10.79
N PRO A 281 -21.83 0.55 9.93
CA PRO A 281 -22.11 0.55 8.50
C PRO A 281 -23.48 -0.08 8.24
N GLU A 282 -24.24 0.46 7.29
CA GLU A 282 -25.47 -0.17 6.82
C GLU A 282 -25.14 -1.51 6.12
N VAL A 283 -25.88 -2.55 6.45
CA VAL A 283 -25.83 -3.84 5.75
C VAL A 283 -26.88 -3.80 4.64
N LYS A 284 -26.44 -3.92 3.39
CA LYS A 284 -27.32 -4.00 2.22
C LYS A 284 -27.38 -5.45 1.72
N PRO A 285 -28.58 -5.97 1.39
CA PRO A 285 -28.72 -7.25 0.71
C PRO A 285 -28.07 -7.24 -0.68
#